data_AF-F0RQ75-F1
#
_entry.id   AF-F0RQ75-F1
#
_cell.length_a   1.000
_cell.length_b   1.000
_cell.length_c   1.000
_cell.angle_alpha   90.00
_cell.angle_beta   90.00
_cell.angle_gamma   90.00
#
_symmetry.space_group_name_H-M   'P 1'
#
loop_
_entity.id
_entity.type
_entity.pdbx_description
1 polymer ?
#
loop_
_entity_poly.entity_id
_entity_poly.type
_entity_poly.pdbx_seq_one_letter_code
_entity_poly.pdbx_strand_id
1 'polypeptide(L)'
;MSNIKIVNVRHWKGEEGWSGIYCGRGRAPHGMEAAGLGNPLKVGQGYTQGEAAAAYLPHLRKRCRTDTHERRTVLALARRYHAGENLALACWCSPKPCHCEAIQADVVGFAGRM
;
A
#
# COMPACT_ATOMS: atom_id res chain seq x y z
N MET A 1 0.90 2.85 -20.23
CA MET A 1 0.33 3.54 -19.06
C MET A 1 0.52 2.64 -17.86
N SER A 2 1.21 3.10 -16.82
CA SER A 2 1.34 2.34 -15.56
C SER A 2 0.05 2.43 -14.77
N ASN A 3 -0.27 1.35 -14.06
CA ASN A 3 -1.49 1.24 -13.28
C ASN A 3 -1.20 0.81 -11.84
N ILE A 4 -2.04 1.26 -10.92
CA ILE A 4 -2.09 0.74 -9.55
C ILE A 4 -3.48 0.21 -9.32
N LYS A 5 -3.57 -1.01 -8.78
CA LYS A 5 -4.83 -1.58 -8.30
C LYS A 5 -4.67 -2.12 -6.88
N ILE A 6 -5.77 -2.12 -6.13
CA ILE A 6 -5.83 -2.69 -4.79
C ILE A 6 -6.50 -4.06 -4.90
N VAL A 7 -5.84 -5.08 -4.37
CA VAL A 7 -6.31 -6.47 -4.47
C VAL A 7 -6.44 -7.12 -3.11
N ASN A 8 -7.37 -8.06 -2.98
CA ASN A 8 -7.46 -8.89 -1.79
C ASN A 8 -6.42 -10.02 -1.85
N VAL A 9 -5.64 -10.16 -0.78
CA VAL A 9 -4.58 -11.19 -0.66
C VAL A 9 -5.11 -12.62 -0.81
N ARG A 10 -6.32 -12.94 -0.31
CA ARG A 10 -6.89 -14.30 -0.40
C ARG A 10 -7.07 -14.72 -1.86
N HIS A 11 -7.51 -13.77 -2.70
CA HIS A 11 -8.02 -14.07 -4.04
C HIS A 11 -6.97 -13.81 -5.12
N TRP A 12 -6.06 -12.86 -4.91
CA TRP A 12 -5.04 -12.52 -5.91
C TRP A 12 -3.87 -13.50 -5.86
N LYS A 13 -3.52 -14.07 -7.02
CA LYS A 13 -2.48 -15.10 -7.19
C LYS A 13 -1.35 -14.70 -8.12
N GLY A 14 -1.27 -13.41 -8.48
CA GLY A 14 -0.41 -12.95 -9.55
C GLY A 14 -1.20 -12.59 -10.80
N GLU A 15 -0.64 -11.70 -11.60
CA GLU A 15 -1.13 -11.36 -12.93
C GLU A 15 0.09 -10.98 -13.76
N GLU A 16 0.16 -11.46 -14.99
CA GLU A 16 1.31 -11.20 -15.87
C GLU A 16 1.49 -9.68 -16.07
N GLY A 17 2.72 -9.20 -15.94
CA GLY A 17 3.03 -7.78 -16.04
C GLY A 17 2.65 -6.95 -14.79
N TRP A 18 2.26 -7.59 -13.69
CA TRP A 18 1.99 -6.92 -12.40
C TRP A 18 2.91 -7.39 -11.28
N SER A 19 3.44 -6.42 -10.54
CA SER A 19 4.18 -6.70 -9.31
C SER A 19 3.26 -6.68 -8.11
N GLY A 20 3.22 -7.80 -7.38
CA GLY A 20 2.41 -7.98 -6.17
C GLY A 20 3.10 -7.41 -4.94
N ILE A 21 2.53 -6.37 -4.35
CA ILE A 21 3.07 -5.66 -3.19
C ILE A 21 2.17 -5.90 -1.98
N TYR A 22 2.62 -6.69 -1.01
CA TYR A 22 1.88 -6.89 0.23
C TYR A 22 2.07 -5.69 1.17
N CYS A 23 1.00 -4.93 1.36
CA CYS A 23 0.97 -3.73 2.21
C CYS A 23 0.59 -4.04 3.67
N GLY A 24 0.50 -5.31 4.05
CA GLY A 24 0.17 -5.69 5.42
C GLY A 24 1.39 -5.77 6.34
N ARG A 25 1.26 -6.57 7.40
CA ARG A 25 2.29 -6.75 8.43
C ARG A 25 2.94 -8.13 8.28
N GLY A 26 4.24 -8.20 8.57
CA GLY A 26 4.98 -9.47 8.58
C GLY A 26 5.34 -9.96 7.17
N ARG A 27 5.51 -11.28 7.03
CA ARG A 27 5.94 -11.91 5.78
C ARG A 27 4.85 -11.82 4.71
N ALA A 28 5.25 -11.47 3.50
CA ALA A 28 4.35 -11.44 2.36
C ALA A 28 3.93 -12.86 1.92
N PRO A 29 2.62 -13.09 1.68
CA PRO A 29 2.12 -14.37 1.17
C PRO A 29 2.26 -14.46 -0.36
N HIS A 30 2.12 -15.68 -0.90
CA HIS A 30 1.96 -15.93 -2.34
C HIS A 30 3.07 -15.35 -3.23
N GLY A 31 4.31 -15.31 -2.75
CA GLY A 31 5.45 -14.79 -3.51
C GLY A 31 5.46 -13.26 -3.69
N MET A 32 4.56 -12.54 -3.01
CA MET A 32 4.53 -11.08 -3.05
C MET A 32 5.75 -10.45 -2.36
N GLU A 33 6.03 -9.21 -2.70
CA GLU A 33 7.00 -8.37 -1.99
C GLU A 33 6.39 -7.82 -0.69
N ALA A 34 7.12 -7.92 0.43
CA ALA A 34 6.67 -7.35 1.71
C ALA A 34 7.05 -5.86 1.76
N ALA A 35 6.06 -4.96 1.65
CA ALA A 35 6.31 -3.52 1.73
C ALA A 35 6.49 -3.03 3.18
N GLY A 36 5.96 -3.75 4.17
CA GLY A 36 5.99 -3.33 5.57
C GLY A 36 5.15 -2.06 5.85
N LEU A 37 4.15 -1.79 5.02
CA LEU A 37 3.25 -0.62 5.12
C LEU A 37 1.93 -0.96 5.86
N GLY A 38 2.00 -1.89 6.80
CA GLY A 38 0.82 -2.35 7.53
C GLY A 38 0.23 -1.25 8.41
N ASN A 39 -1.09 -1.14 8.43
CA ASN A 39 -1.77 -0.19 9.31
C ASN A 39 -1.47 -0.48 10.80
N PRO A 40 -0.88 0.47 11.55
CA PRO A 40 -0.66 0.32 12.98
C PRO A 40 -1.96 0.44 13.79
N LEU A 41 -2.97 1.14 13.27
CA LEU A 41 -4.30 1.25 13.88
C LEU A 41 -5.06 -0.07 13.63
N LYS A 42 -5.40 -0.80 14.70
CA LYS A 42 -5.93 -2.16 14.60
C LYS A 42 -7.44 -2.19 14.77
N VAL A 43 -8.11 -2.85 13.84
CA VAL A 43 -9.53 -3.19 13.94
C VAL A 43 -9.76 -4.04 15.19
N GLY A 44 -10.79 -3.69 15.98
CA GLY A 44 -11.10 -4.37 17.24
C GLY A 44 -10.29 -3.90 18.46
N GLN A 45 -9.36 -2.95 18.27
CA GLN A 45 -8.66 -2.25 19.38
C GLN A 45 -9.10 -0.79 19.44
N GLY A 46 -10.41 -0.54 19.49
CA GLY A 46 -11.01 0.80 19.50
C GLY A 46 -11.21 1.44 18.12
N TYR A 47 -10.98 0.68 17.03
CA TYR A 47 -11.27 1.11 15.67
C TYR A 47 -12.13 0.08 14.95
N THR A 48 -13.12 0.55 14.19
CA THR A 48 -13.72 -0.19 13.08
C THR A 48 -12.75 -0.21 11.89
N GLN A 49 -13.03 -1.06 10.90
CA GLN A 49 -12.19 -1.13 9.70
C GLN A 49 -12.11 0.21 8.94
N GLY A 50 -13.24 0.89 8.78
CA GLY A 50 -13.29 2.20 8.12
C GLY A 50 -12.49 3.26 8.86
N GLU A 51 -12.64 3.33 10.19
CA GLU A 51 -11.90 4.29 11.02
C GLU A 51 -10.39 4.02 10.98
N ALA A 52 -9.98 2.75 11.08
CA ALA A 52 -8.57 2.40 10.96
C ALA A 52 -7.99 2.80 9.60
N ALA A 53 -8.71 2.54 8.50
CA ALA A 53 -8.29 2.93 7.16
C ALA A 53 -8.20 4.46 7.00
N ALA A 54 -9.22 5.19 7.47
CA ALA A 54 -9.24 6.66 7.41
C ALA A 54 -8.10 7.29 8.25
N ALA A 55 -7.84 6.76 9.44
CA ALA A 55 -6.77 7.23 10.31
C ALA A 55 -5.36 6.91 9.78
N TYR A 56 -5.24 5.97 8.84
CA TYR A 56 -3.95 5.60 8.27
C TYR A 56 -3.34 6.70 7.39
N LEU A 57 -4.14 7.46 6.64
CA LEU A 57 -3.64 8.53 5.78
C LEU A 57 -2.83 9.60 6.54
N PRO A 58 -3.37 10.25 7.60
CA PRO A 58 -2.60 11.22 8.36
C PRO A 58 -1.39 10.58 9.07
N HIS A 59 -1.50 9.31 9.48
CA HIS A 59 -0.37 8.56 10.01
C HIS A 59 0.76 8.42 8.97
N LEU A 60 0.46 7.87 7.79
CA LEU A 60 1.43 7.68 6.71
C LEU A 60 2.08 9.01 6.32
N ARG A 61 1.29 10.07 6.12
CA ARG A 61 1.80 11.41 5.81
C ARG A 61 2.76 11.93 6.86
N LYS A 62 2.47 11.73 8.15
CA LYS A 62 3.38 12.10 9.25
C LYS A 62 4.71 11.33 9.13
N ARG A 63 4.67 10.04 8.84
CA ARG A 63 5.87 9.20 8.65
C ARG A 63 6.66 9.64 7.41
N CYS A 64 5.99 10.06 6.35
CA CYS A 64 6.60 10.55 5.12
C CYS A 64 7.27 11.94 5.22
N ARG A 65 7.16 12.66 6.36
CA ARG A 65 7.86 13.95 6.57
C ARG A 65 9.34 13.81 6.89
N THR A 66 9.78 12.65 7.34
CA THR A 66 11.18 12.37 7.73
C THR A 66 11.65 11.08 7.06
N ASP A 67 12.93 10.74 7.13
CA ASP A 67 13.46 9.54 6.46
C ASP A 67 13.11 8.23 7.20
N THR A 68 11.84 7.86 7.10
CA THR A 68 11.28 6.63 7.67
C THR A 68 11.26 5.50 6.65
N HIS A 69 11.09 4.27 7.13
CA HIS A 69 10.84 3.11 6.28
C HIS A 69 9.67 3.37 5.32
N GLU A 70 8.56 3.88 5.86
CA GLU A 70 7.35 4.16 5.11
C GLU A 70 7.61 5.15 3.97
N ARG A 71 8.36 6.23 4.25
CA ARG A 71 8.75 7.20 3.22
C ARG A 71 9.58 6.56 2.12
N ARG A 72 10.62 5.81 2.48
CA ARG A 72 11.53 5.17 1.51
C ARG A 72 10.77 4.17 0.64
N THR A 73 9.90 3.36 1.24
CA THR A 73 9.08 2.40 0.49
C THR A 73 8.10 3.10 -0.44
N VAL A 74 7.37 4.12 0.02
CA VAL A 74 6.44 4.88 -0.85
C VAL A 74 7.18 5.55 -2.01
N LEU A 75 8.34 6.15 -1.75
CA LEU A 75 9.17 6.75 -2.82
C LEU A 75 9.70 5.70 -3.80
N ALA A 76 10.09 4.51 -3.33
CA ALA A 76 10.52 3.42 -4.19
C ALA A 76 9.37 2.92 -5.10
N LEU A 77 8.17 2.75 -4.54
CA LEU A 77 6.97 2.40 -5.32
C LEU A 77 6.60 3.51 -6.30
N ALA A 78 6.75 4.79 -5.93
CA ALA A 78 6.51 5.92 -6.82
C ALA A 78 7.46 5.93 -8.02
N ARG A 79 8.76 5.66 -7.80
CA ARG A 79 9.74 5.53 -8.90
C ARG A 79 9.40 4.39 -9.84
N ARG A 80 9.01 3.24 -9.30
CA ARG A 80 8.58 2.06 -10.08
C ARG A 80 7.35 2.37 -10.93
N TYR A 81 6.34 2.98 -10.32
CA TYR A 81 5.13 3.42 -11.02
C TYR A 81 5.44 4.46 -12.11
N HIS A 82 6.29 5.44 -11.81
CA HIS A 82 6.73 6.45 -12.78
C HIS A 82 7.50 5.83 -13.95
N ALA A 83 8.32 4.80 -13.69
CA ALA A 83 9.05 4.04 -14.70
C ALA A 83 8.18 3.10 -15.55
N GLY A 84 6.87 3.05 -15.33
CA GLY A 84 5.94 2.27 -16.14
C GLY A 84 5.49 0.94 -15.52
N GLU A 85 5.92 0.60 -14.31
CA GLU A 85 5.56 -0.67 -13.68
C GLU A 85 4.11 -0.68 -13.18
N ASN A 86 3.38 -1.78 -13.42
CA ASN A 86 2.04 -1.98 -12.86
C ASN A 86 2.14 -2.60 -11.46
N LEU A 87 1.50 -1.98 -10.48
CA LEU A 87 1.59 -2.38 -9.07
C LEU A 87 0.24 -2.88 -8.55
N ALA A 88 0.21 -4.09 -8.01
CA ALA A 88 -0.94 -4.65 -7.31
C ALA A 88 -0.70 -4.53 -5.79
N LEU A 89 -1.31 -3.51 -5.16
CA LEU A 89 -1.23 -3.31 -3.71
C LEU A 89 -2.19 -4.28 -3.01
N ALA A 90 -1.61 -5.30 -2.38
CA ALA A 90 -2.35 -6.40 -1.78
C ALA A 90 -2.56 -6.18 -0.27
N CYS A 91 -3.81 -6.30 0.17
CA CYS A 91 -4.19 -6.29 1.59
C CYS A 91 -5.31 -7.30 1.87
N TRP A 92 -5.41 -7.75 3.12
CA TRP A 92 -6.50 -8.63 3.56
C TRP A 92 -7.84 -7.90 3.72
N CYS A 93 -7.82 -6.56 3.82
CA CYS A 93 -8.98 -5.72 4.11
C CYS A 93 -9.88 -5.43 2.89
N SER A 94 -9.30 -5.34 1.69
CA SER A 94 -10.03 -5.09 0.42
C SER A 94 -11.09 -6.18 0.19
N PRO A 95 -12.28 -5.92 -0.39
CA PRO A 95 -12.75 -4.66 -1.00
C PRO A 95 -13.41 -3.70 -0.01
N LYS A 96 -13.49 -4.05 1.28
CA LYS A 96 -13.94 -3.11 2.32
C LYS A 96 -12.89 -1.98 2.48
N PRO A 97 -13.24 -0.83 3.09
CA PRO A 97 -12.32 0.30 3.25
C PRO A 97 -10.92 -0.12 3.67
N CYS A 98 -9.91 0.30 2.90
CA CYS A 98 -8.57 -0.26 2.98
C CYS A 98 -7.49 0.83 3.04
N HIS A 99 -6.48 0.62 3.88
CA HIS A 99 -5.36 1.55 4.00
C HIS A 99 -4.49 1.63 2.74
N CYS A 100 -4.57 0.65 1.84
CA CYS A 100 -3.91 0.70 0.53
C CYS A 100 -4.37 1.87 -0.34
N GLU A 101 -5.58 2.40 -0.12
CA GLU A 101 -6.08 3.58 -0.84
C GLU A 101 -5.20 4.80 -0.54
N ALA A 102 -4.80 4.99 0.72
CA ALA A 102 -3.88 6.05 1.11
C ALA A 102 -2.48 5.84 0.54
N ILE A 103 -1.99 4.59 0.50
CA ILE A 103 -0.69 4.25 -0.09
C ILE A 103 -0.71 4.57 -1.59
N GLN A 104 -1.75 4.14 -2.30
CA GLN A 104 -1.93 4.42 -3.72
C GLN A 104 -1.91 5.92 -3.99
N ALA A 105 -2.69 6.70 -3.22
CA ALA A 105 -2.75 8.15 -3.37
C ALA A 105 -1.38 8.82 -3.18
N ASP A 106 -0.62 8.43 -2.16
CA ASP A 106 0.71 8.99 -1.92
C ASP A 106 1.71 8.56 -3.02
N VAL A 107 1.69 7.29 -3.47
CA VAL A 107 2.55 6.80 -4.57
C VAL A 107 2.31 7.60 -5.85
N VAL A 108 1.05 7.75 -6.27
CA VAL A 108 0.67 8.54 -7.44
C VAL A 108 1.11 10.01 -7.26
N GLY A 109 0.87 10.59 -6.08
CA GLY A 109 1.23 11.97 -5.79
C GLY A 109 2.75 12.22 -5.85
N PHE A 110 3.58 11.30 -5.36
CA PHE A 110 5.04 11.41 -5.47
C PHE A 110 5.52 11.20 -6.91
N ALA A 111 4.94 10.25 -7.64
CA ALA A 111 5.32 9.96 -9.02
C ALA A 111 5.02 11.12 -9.98
N GLY A 112 3.95 11.88 -9.75
CA GLY A 112 3.62 13.07 -10.55
C GLY A 112 4.55 14.28 -10.32
N ARG A 113 5.50 14.18 -9.37
CA ARG A 113 6.53 15.20 -9.11
C ARG A 113 7.92 14.77 -9.55
N MET A 114 8.04 13.57 -10.15
CA MET A 114 9.28 13.03 -10.72
C MET A 114 9.31 13.37 -12.20
#